data_AF-A0A0E9U825-F1
#
_entry.id   AF-A0A0E9U825-F1
#
_cell.length_a   1.000
_cell.length_b   1.000
_cell.length_c   1.000
_cell.angle_alpha   90.00
_cell.angle_beta   90.00
_cell.angle_gamma   90.00
#
_symmetry.space_group_name_H-M   'P 1'
#
loop_
_entity.id
_entity.type
_entity.pdbx_description
1 polymer ?
#
loop_
_entity_poly.entity_id
_entity_poly.type
_entity_poly.pdbx_seq_one_letter_code
_entity_poly.pdbx_strand_id
1 'polypeptide(L)' 'MSAGESLEARFEKIDAMLKDPKSEINTECLLDGLDALVYDLDFPALRKNKSIDNFLNRCKYIP' A
#
# COMPACT_ATOMS: atom_id res chain seq x y z
N MET A 1 -28.13 -16.89 -9.37
CA MET A 1 -26.83 -16.51 -8.78
C MET A 1 -26.18 -15.56 -9.77
N SER A 2 -25.87 -14.32 -9.39
CA SER A 2 -25.16 -13.40 -10.28
C SER A 2 -23.83 -14.04 -10.63
N ALA A 3 -23.54 -14.25 -11.92
CA ALA A 3 -22.18 -14.56 -12.34
C ALA A 3 -21.32 -13.40 -11.83
N GLY A 4 -20.39 -13.67 -10.90
CA GLY A 4 -19.46 -12.66 -10.44
C GLY A 4 -18.66 -12.11 -11.62
N GLU A 5 -18.20 -10.87 -11.50
CA GLU A 5 -17.25 -10.30 -12.47
C GLU A 5 -16.08 -11.28 -12.69
N SER A 6 -15.67 -11.46 -13.95
CA SER A 6 -14.53 -12.32 -14.27
C SER A 6 -13.27 -11.78 -13.61
N LEU A 7 -12.28 -12.65 -13.42
CA LEU A 7 -11.02 -12.24 -12.81
C LEU A 7 -10.31 -11.19 -13.67
N GLU A 8 -10.41 -11.32 -15.00
CA GLU A 8 -9.88 -10.38 -15.98
C GLU A 8 -10.50 -8.99 -15.82
N ALA A 9 -11.83 -8.92 -15.73
CA ALA A 9 -12.53 -7.64 -15.54
C ALA A 9 -12.13 -6.96 -14.21
N ARG A 10 -11.90 -7.75 -13.16
CA ARG A 10 -11.41 -7.23 -11.87
C ARG A 10 -9.97 -6.71 -11.97
N PHE A 11 -9.09 -7.39 -12.70
CA PHE A 11 -7.73 -6.93 -12.93
C PHE A 11 -7.71 -5.61 -13.72
N GLU A 12 -8.45 -5.54 -14.82
CA GLU A 12 -8.54 -4.32 -15.64
C GLU A 12 -9.07 -3.13 -14.83
N LYS A 13 -10.08 -3.36 -13.98
CA LYS A 13 -10.63 -2.33 -13.11
C LYS A 13 -9.59 -1.81 -12.11
N ILE A 14 -8.85 -2.69 -11.44
CA ILE A 14 -7.81 -2.29 -10.50
C ILE A 14 -6.69 -1.54 -11.23
N ASP A 15 -6.23 -2.05 -12.37
CA ASP A 15 -5.18 -1.41 -13.17
C ASP A 15 -5.59 0.00 -13.63
N ALA A 16 -6.84 0.18 -14.04
CA ALA A 16 -7.38 1.50 -14.38
C ALA A 16 -7.40 2.45 -13.16
N MET A 17 -7.82 1.95 -11.99
CA MET A 17 -7.83 2.75 -10.76
C MET A 17 -6.43 3.15 -10.27
N LEU A 18 -5.42 2.30 -10.49
CA LEU A 18 -4.03 2.59 -10.13
C LEU A 18 -3.42 3.67 -11.04
N LYS A 19 -3.86 3.74 -12.31
CA LYS A 19 -3.36 4.68 -13.32
C LYS A 19 -4.10 6.01 -13.39
N ASP A 20 -5.34 6.08 -12.91
CA ASP A 20 -6.11 7.32 -12.90
C ASP A 20 -5.57 8.30 -11.85
N PRO A 21 -5.00 9.46 -12.25
CA PRO A 21 -4.43 10.43 -11.30
C PRO A 21 -5.48 11.06 -10.36
N LYS A 22 -6.78 10.91 -10.63
CA LYS A 22 -7.86 11.38 -9.74
C LYS A 22 -8.34 10.32 -8.76
N SER A 23 -7.90 9.08 -8.94
CA SER A 23 -8.23 7.98 -8.02
C SER A 23 -7.49 8.18 -6.70
N GLU A 24 -8.19 7.99 -5.58
CA GLU A 24 -7.58 8.06 -4.23
C GLU A 24 -6.57 6.92 -3.97
N ILE A 25 -6.62 5.87 -4.79
CA ILE A 25 -5.72 4.72 -4.72
C ILE A 25 -4.78 4.64 -5.93
N ASN A 26 -4.52 5.77 -6.60
CA ASN A 26 -3.48 5.81 -7.62
C ASN A 26 -2.10 5.46 -7.01
N THR A 27 -1.13 5.12 -7.86
CA THR A 27 0.20 4.68 -7.41
C THR A 27 0.88 5.68 -6.47
N GLU A 28 0.81 6.98 -6.76
CA GLU A 28 1.45 8.02 -5.94
C GLU A 28 0.81 8.07 -4.54
N CYS A 29 -0.53 8.06 -4.45
CA CYS A 29 -1.21 8.05 -3.16
C CYS A 29 -0.92 6.79 -2.32
N LEU A 30 -0.73 5.64 -2.96
CA LEU A 30 -0.33 4.41 -2.27
C LEU A 30 1.12 4.48 -1.75
N LEU A 31 2.01 5.12 -2.51
CA LEU A 31 3.40 5.35 -2.08
C LEU A 31 3.46 6.37 -0.94
N ASP A 32 2.71 7.47 -1.03
CA ASP A 32 2.58 8.47 0.04
C ASP A 32 2.06 7.84 1.33
N GLY A 33 1.06 6.96 1.23
CA GLY A 33 0.53 6.23 2.39
C GLY A 33 1.55 5.29 3.03
N LEU A 34 2.40 4.65 2.22
CA LEU A 34 3.48 3.81 2.73
C LEU A 34 4.58 4.64 3.41
N ASP A 35 4.97 5.76 2.81
CA ASP A 35 5.99 6.67 3.35
C ASP A 35 5.53 7.28 4.68
N ALA A 36 4.30 7.79 4.73
CA ALA A 36 3.68 8.30 5.94
C ALA A 36 3.62 7.24 7.06
N LEU A 37 3.28 5.99 6.72
CA LEU A 37 3.23 4.90 7.69
C LEU A 37 4.62 4.56 8.24
N VAL A 38 5.66 4.57 7.40
CA VAL A 38 7.04 4.37 7.84
C VAL A 38 7.46 5.50 8.77
N TYR A 39 7.16 6.74 8.40
CA TYR A 39 7.46 7.93 9.19
C TYR A 39 6.81 7.90 10.57
N ASP A 40 5.50 7.63 10.63
CA ASP A 40 4.72 7.61 11.87
C ASP A 40 5.08 6.44 12.80
N LEU A 41 5.64 5.35 12.26
CA LEU A 41 6.04 4.18 13.05
C LEU A 41 7.51 4.21 13.50
N ASP A 42 8.35 5.07 12.93
CA ASP A 42 9.79 5.14 13.25
C ASP A 42 10.11 5.88 14.56
N PHE A 43 9.44 5.47 15.63
CA PHE A 43 9.72 5.92 16.99
C PHE A 43 10.28 4.78 17.85
N PRO A 44 11.31 5.02 18.69
CA PRO A 44 11.92 3.98 19.53
C PRO A 44 10.93 3.24 20.43
N ALA A 45 9.86 3.91 20.87
CA ALA A 45 8.81 3.30 21.69
C ALA A 45 7.98 2.28 20.89
N LEU A 46 7.64 2.58 19.63
CA LEU A 46 6.83 1.71 18.76
C LEU A 46 7.65 0.54 18.21
N ARG A 47 8.94 0.76 17.91
CA ARG A 47 9.88 -0.30 17.49
C ARG A 47 10.08 -1.43 18.50
N LYS A 48 9.63 -1.27 19.75
CA LYS A 48 9.60 -2.40 20.72
C LYS A 48 8.65 -3.51 20.27
N ASN A 49 7.67 -3.21 19.43
CA ASN A 49 6.81 -4.21 18.81
C ASN A 49 7.56 -4.89 17.65
N LYS A 50 7.79 -6.20 17.77
CA LYS A 50 8.49 -7.00 16.76
C LYS A 50 7.89 -6.88 15.35
N SER A 51 6.58 -6.76 15.23
CA SER A 51 5.93 -6.61 13.92
C SER A 51 6.26 -5.26 13.29
N ILE A 52 6.27 -4.18 14.08
CA ILE A 52 6.62 -2.83 13.62
C ILE A 52 8.09 -2.78 13.22
N ASP A 53 8.99 -3.29 14.06
CA ASP A 53 10.41 -3.28 13.74
C ASP A 53 10.74 -4.12 12.50
N ASN A 54 10.15 -5.32 12.38
CA ASN A 54 10.30 -6.16 11.20
C ASN A 54 9.74 -5.51 9.94
N PHE A 55 8.61 -4.80 10.03
CA PHE A 55 8.04 -4.06 8.91
C PHE A 55 8.98 -2.93 8.46
N LEU A 56 9.40 -2.06 9.39
CA LEU A 56 10.31 -0.95 9.10
C LEU A 56 11.66 -1.43 8.54
N ASN A 57 12.21 -2.53 9.05
CA ASN A 57 13.47 -3.09 8.56
C ASN A 57 13.35 -3.64 7.13
N ARG A 58 12.16 -4.04 6.67
CA ARG A 58 11.93 -4.46 5.27
C ARG A 58 11.76 -3.25 4.35
N CYS A 59 11.08 -2.21 4.82
CA CYS A 59 10.83 -0.99 4.04
C CYS A 59 12.09 -0.14 3.81
N LYS A 60 13.06 -0.17 4.73
CA LYS A 60 14.35 0.56 4.60
C LYS A 60 15.20 0.21 3.37
N TYR A 61 14.91 -0.87 2.68
CA TYR A 61 15.67 -1.35 1.51
C TYR A 61 14.88 -1.27 0.21
N ILE A 62 13.72 -0.63 0.22
CA ILE A 62 13.00 -0.34 -1.03
C ILE A 62 13.70 0.87 -1.66
N PRO A 63 14.40 0.70 -2.80
CA PRO A 63 15.19 1.75 -3.43
C PRO A 63 14.35 2.91 -3.95
#